data_AF-A0A0J7KDM7-F1
#
_entry.id   AF-A0A0J7KDM7-F1
#
_cell.length_a   1.000
_cell.length_b   1.000
_cell.length_c   1.000
_cell.angle_alpha   90.00
_cell.angle_beta   90.00
_cell.angle_gamma   90.00
#
_symmetry.space_group_name_H-M   'P 1'
#
loop_
_entity.id
_entity.type
_entity.pdbx_description
1 polymer ?
#
loop_
_entity_poly.entity_id
_entity_poly.type
_entity_poly.pdbx_seq_one_letter_code
_entity_poly.pdbx_strand_id
1 'polypeptide(L)'
;MVVEPLEGAKKPFKEVMKATVGDAHAMGQQPITFLRQVLTLTVSPKLLNDPSYPEDAKKRARSVLNGCKGGSVGSYSESAGIEVIRKHVAHYIQQRDGGIPCDYRNIILSNGATDGIKVCADLKSCYFFSLLIP
;
A
#
# COMPACT_ATOMS: atom_id res chain seq x y z
N MET A 1 -16.54 3.88 10.18
CA MET A 1 -17.23 5.16 10.00
C MET A 1 -18.61 5.05 10.62
N VAL A 2 -18.71 5.50 11.87
CA VAL A 2 -19.99 5.69 12.56
C VAL A 2 -20.57 6.98 12.02
N VAL A 3 -21.68 6.89 11.31
CA VAL A 3 -22.45 8.06 10.90
C VAL A 3 -23.45 8.29 12.02
N GLU A 4 -23.36 9.43 12.70
CA GLU A 4 -24.39 9.80 13.67
C GLU A 4 -25.73 9.99 12.94
N PRO A 5 -26.86 9.61 13.55
CA PRO A 5 -28.16 9.89 12.97
C PRO A 5 -28.35 11.40 12.83
N LEU A 6 -28.81 11.87 11.67
CA LEU A 6 -29.25 13.26 11.47
C LEU A 6 -30.26 13.64 12.57
N GLU A 7 -30.02 14.80 13.20
CA GLU A 7 -30.65 15.22 14.45
C GLU A 7 -32.19 15.12 14.45
N GLY A 8 -32.74 14.62 15.56
CA GLY A 8 -34.14 14.85 15.97
C GLY A 8 -35.07 13.64 15.99
N ALA A 9 -34.74 12.53 15.33
CA ALA A 9 -35.59 11.33 15.33
C ALA A 9 -35.04 10.24 16.26
N LYS A 10 -35.81 9.80 17.27
CA LYS A 10 -35.51 8.58 18.04
C LYS A 10 -35.53 7.38 17.08
N LYS A 11 -34.35 6.81 16.82
CA LYS A 11 -34.18 5.55 16.08
C LYS A 11 -33.94 4.41 17.08
N PRO A 12 -34.22 3.14 16.70
CA PRO A 12 -33.94 1.98 17.55
C PRO A 12 -32.44 1.64 17.68
N PHE A 13 -31.55 2.48 17.13
CA PHE A 13 -30.10 2.32 17.14
C PHE A 13 -29.42 3.65 17.45
N LYS A 14 -28.22 3.58 18.04
CA LYS A 14 -27.43 4.75 18.43
C LYS A 14 -26.49 5.23 17.33
N GLU A 15 -26.11 4.34 16.42
CA GLU A 15 -25.11 4.58 15.39
C GLU A 15 -25.48 3.88 14.08
N VAL A 16 -25.03 4.46 12.96
CA VAL A 16 -25.09 3.82 11.64
C VAL A 16 -23.68 3.41 11.24
N MET A 17 -23.47 2.11 11.02
CA MET A 17 -22.23 1.58 10.47
C MET A 17 -22.37 1.35 8.97
N LYS A 18 -21.47 1.94 8.16
CA LYS A 18 -21.38 1.59 6.73
C LYS A 18 -20.68 0.24 6.57
N ALA A 19 -21.47 -0.81 6.31
CA ALA A 19 -20.96 -2.16 6.02
C ALA A 19 -20.75 -2.42 4.51
N THR A 20 -20.85 -1.39 3.67
CA THR A 20 -20.71 -1.51 2.21
C THR A 20 -19.28 -1.37 1.70
N VAL A 21 -18.34 -0.96 2.57
CA VAL A 21 -16.94 -0.75 2.24
C VAL A 21 -16.07 -1.47 3.26
N GLY A 22 -15.11 -2.27 2.77
CA GLY A 22 -14.15 -3.01 3.59
C GLY A 22 -13.02 -2.14 4.15
N ASP A 23 -13.35 -1.05 4.88
CA ASP A 23 -12.37 -0.19 5.53
C ASP A 23 -12.13 -0.65 6.99
N ALA A 24 -11.17 -1.56 7.17
CA ALA A 24 -10.86 -2.13 8.48
C ALA A 24 -10.39 -1.08 9.50
N HIS A 25 -9.64 -0.06 9.07
CA HIS A 25 -9.19 1.01 9.98
C HIS A 25 -10.37 1.84 10.46
N ALA A 26 -11.32 2.18 9.58
CA ALA A 26 -12.54 2.87 9.97
C ALA A 26 -13.47 2.02 10.85
N MET A 27 -13.24 0.70 10.91
CA MET A 27 -13.90 -0.27 11.80
C MET A 27 -13.10 -0.55 13.09
N GLY A 28 -12.04 0.21 13.36
CA GLY A 28 -11.31 0.15 14.64
C GLY A 28 -10.07 -0.76 14.65
N GLN A 29 -9.71 -1.36 13.50
CA GLN A 29 -8.45 -2.10 13.40
C GLN A 29 -7.28 -1.17 13.75
N GLN A 30 -6.51 -1.56 14.77
CA GLN A 30 -5.34 -0.80 15.17
C GLN A 30 -4.27 -0.87 14.08
N PRO A 31 -3.64 0.26 13.73
CA PRO A 31 -2.57 0.26 12.75
C PRO A 31 -1.35 -0.55 13.21
N ILE A 32 -0.66 -1.16 12.26
CA ILE A 32 0.58 -1.89 12.54
C ILE A 32 1.71 -0.89 12.83
N THR A 33 2.25 -0.93 14.05
CA THR A 33 3.28 0.01 14.55
C THR A 33 4.51 0.06 13.65
N PHE A 34 5.05 -1.11 13.28
CA PHE A 34 6.25 -1.20 12.45
C PHE A 34 6.09 -0.48 11.10
N LEU A 35 4.93 -0.64 10.44
CA LEU A 35 4.66 0.02 9.17
C LEU A 35 4.61 1.54 9.32
N ARG A 36 3.98 2.04 10.41
CA ARG A 36 3.94 3.48 10.68
C ARG A 36 5.33 4.03 10.97
N GLN A 37 6.15 3.32 11.75
CA GLN A 37 7.52 3.74 12.06
C GLN A 37 8.36 3.88 10.80
N VAL A 38 8.35 2.86 9.91
CA VAL A 38 9.09 2.91 8.64
C VAL A 38 8.61 4.08 7.79
N LEU A 39 7.29 4.27 7.64
CA LEU A 39 6.73 5.38 6.87
C LEU A 39 7.19 6.73 7.42
N THR A 40 7.06 6.95 8.73
CA THR A 40 7.49 8.18 9.40
C THR A 40 8.97 8.47 9.18
N LEU A 41 9.83 7.45 9.30
CA LEU A 41 11.26 7.59 9.08
C LEU A 41 11.62 7.91 7.61
N THR A 42 10.82 7.44 6.65
CA THR A 42 11.01 7.80 5.24
C THR A 42 10.53 9.22 4.89
N VAL A 43 9.49 9.70 5.57
CA VAL A 43 8.94 11.07 5.37
C VAL A 43 9.78 12.11 6.10
N SER A 44 10.29 11.77 7.28
CA SER A 44 11.13 12.62 8.12
C SER A 44 12.48 11.96 8.44
N PRO A 45 13.43 11.88 7.48
CA PRO A 45 14.71 11.19 7.66
C PRO A 45 15.57 11.69 8.83
N LYS A 46 15.32 12.91 9.33
CA LYS A 46 15.97 13.46 10.54
C LYS A 46 15.77 12.55 11.77
N LEU A 47 14.67 11.81 11.82
CA LEU A 47 14.34 10.89 12.92
C LEU A 47 15.12 9.57 12.87
N LEU A 48 15.93 9.31 11.83
CA LEU A 48 16.77 8.11 11.77
C LEU A 48 17.82 8.04 12.88
N ASN A 49 18.16 9.18 13.49
CA ASN A 49 19.10 9.26 14.62
C ASN A 49 18.40 9.20 15.99
N ASP A 50 17.07 9.16 16.01
CA ASP A 50 16.30 9.12 17.24
C ASP A 50 16.36 7.71 17.87
N PRO A 51 16.78 7.58 19.15
CA PRO A 51 16.90 6.29 19.82
C PRO A 51 15.54 5.62 20.11
N SER A 52 14.42 6.35 20.03
CA SER A 52 13.07 5.80 20.26
C SER A 52 12.58 4.86 19.15
N TYR A 53 13.20 4.91 17.98
CA TYR A 53 12.87 4.02 16.87
C TYR A 53 13.76 2.78 16.85
N PRO A 54 13.20 1.59 16.61
CA PRO A 54 13.97 0.36 16.57
C PRO A 54 14.84 0.31 15.30
N GLU A 55 15.98 -0.37 15.40
CA GLU A 55 17.00 -0.39 14.34
C GLU A 55 16.52 -1.13 13.07
N ASP A 56 15.62 -2.10 13.20
CA ASP A 56 15.02 -2.78 12.05
C ASP A 56 14.13 -1.84 11.21
N ALA A 57 13.35 -0.98 11.86
CA ALA A 57 12.56 0.05 11.19
C ALA A 57 13.45 1.08 10.50
N LYS A 58 14.52 1.55 11.17
CA LYS A 58 15.53 2.44 10.58
C LYS A 58 16.22 1.81 9.38
N LYS A 59 16.63 0.54 9.49
CA LYS A 59 17.24 -0.21 8.39
C LYS A 59 16.29 -0.31 7.19
N ARG A 60 15.00 -0.59 7.42
CA ARG A 60 13.99 -0.64 6.36
C ARG A 60 13.78 0.73 5.71
N ALA A 61 13.70 1.79 6.50
CA ALA A 61 13.56 3.16 6.00
C ALA A 61 14.77 3.60 5.17
N ARG A 62 16.00 3.35 5.64
CA ARG A 62 17.23 3.61 4.88
C ARG A 62 17.26 2.85 3.56
N SER A 63 16.85 1.58 3.55
CA SER A 63 16.76 0.78 2.32
C SER A 63 15.81 1.38 1.29
N VAL A 64 14.64 1.89 1.72
CA VAL A 64 13.69 2.58 0.84
C VAL A 64 14.28 3.89 0.32
N LEU A 65 14.81 4.74 1.21
CA LEU A 65 15.40 6.03 0.85
C LEU A 65 16.55 5.88 -0.15
N ASN A 66 17.43 4.88 0.05
CA ASN A 66 18.53 4.59 -0.88
C ASN A 66 18.04 4.12 -2.26
N GLY A 67 16.83 3.55 -2.34
CA GLY A 67 16.20 3.20 -3.62
C GLY A 67 15.50 4.36 -4.31
N CYS A 68 15.26 5.47 -3.60
CA CYS A 68 14.67 6.68 -4.17
C CYS A 68 15.75 7.53 -4.83
N LYS A 69 15.45 8.08 -6.01
CA LYS A 69 16.30 9.11 -6.64
C LYS A 69 16.41 10.31 -5.70
N GLY A 70 17.62 10.83 -5.48
CA GLY A 70 17.82 11.96 -4.55
C GLY A 70 17.57 11.65 -3.08
N GLY A 71 17.42 10.39 -2.67
CA GLY A 71 17.27 10.00 -1.26
C GLY A 71 15.96 10.46 -0.62
N SER A 72 14.92 10.74 -1.41
CA SER A 72 13.65 11.29 -0.94
C SER A 72 12.47 10.54 -1.55
N VAL A 73 11.47 10.22 -0.71
CA VAL A 73 10.20 9.63 -1.16
C VAL A 73 9.32 10.60 -1.97
N GLY A 74 9.69 11.89 -2.03
CA GLY A 74 9.03 12.87 -2.89
C GLY A 74 9.57 12.91 -4.33
N SER A 75 10.66 12.20 -4.62
CA SER A 75 11.23 12.17 -5.96
C SER A 75 10.46 11.24 -6.89
N TYR A 76 10.45 11.54 -8.19
CA TYR A 76 9.90 10.62 -9.20
C TYR A 76 10.58 9.25 -9.15
N SER A 77 9.77 8.20 -9.22
CA SER A 77 10.24 6.83 -9.45
C SER A 77 10.39 6.54 -10.95
N GLU A 78 10.99 5.40 -11.28
CA GLU A 78 10.80 4.81 -12.60
C GLU A 78 9.32 4.48 -12.84
N SER A 79 8.92 4.33 -14.11
CA SER A 79 7.53 4.07 -14.48
C SER A 79 6.95 2.80 -13.85
N ALA A 80 7.78 1.75 -13.69
CA ALA A 80 7.38 0.51 -13.02
C ALA A 80 7.34 0.64 -11.49
N GLY A 81 7.89 1.72 -10.92
CA GLY A 81 8.04 1.94 -9.49
C GLY A 81 9.46 1.69 -8.98
N ILE A 82 9.68 2.01 -7.70
CA ILE A 82 10.98 1.96 -7.03
C ILE A 82 11.53 0.51 -7.04
N GLU A 83 12.71 0.31 -7.62
CA GLU A 83 13.30 -1.01 -7.84
C GLU A 83 13.44 -1.84 -6.55
N VAL A 84 13.93 -1.24 -5.46
CA VAL A 84 14.11 -1.97 -4.19
C VAL A 84 12.78 -2.50 -3.65
N ILE A 85 11.68 -1.77 -3.87
CA ILE A 85 10.34 -2.21 -3.48
C ILE A 85 9.89 -3.35 -4.38
N ARG A 86 10.09 -3.25 -5.70
CA ARG A 86 9.77 -4.33 -6.65
C ARG A 86 10.52 -5.63 -6.32
N LYS A 87 11.80 -5.54 -5.95
CA LYS A 87 12.59 -6.70 -5.49
C LYS A 87 12.03 -7.31 -4.20
N HIS A 88 11.62 -6.49 -3.24
CA HIS A 88 10.97 -6.98 -2.02
C HIS A 88 9.63 -7.68 -2.31
N VAL A 89 8.82 -7.16 -3.24
CA VAL A 89 7.56 -7.79 -3.68
C VAL A 89 7.83 -9.14 -4.33
N ALA A 90 8.78 -9.20 -5.26
CA ALA A 90 9.16 -10.46 -5.91
C ALA A 90 9.65 -11.51 -4.90
N HIS A 91 10.49 -11.10 -3.94
CA HIS A 91 10.93 -11.99 -2.87
C HIS A 91 9.78 -12.49 -1.98
N TYR A 92 8.85 -11.61 -1.63
CA TYR A 92 7.65 -11.99 -0.88
C TYR A 92 6.79 -13.00 -1.65
N ILE A 93 6.54 -12.78 -2.94
CA ILE A 93 5.78 -13.69 -3.80
C ILE A 93 6.48 -15.05 -3.86
N GLN A 94 7.79 -15.07 -4.09
CA GLN A 94 8.57 -16.30 -4.12
C GLN A 94 8.49 -17.08 -2.80
N GLN A 95 8.55 -16.40 -1.65
CA GLN A 95 8.39 -17.04 -0.34
C GLN A 95 6.97 -17.59 -0.14
N ARG A 96 5.95 -16.80 -0.47
CA ARG A 96 4.53 -17.19 -0.36
C ARG A 96 4.23 -18.41 -1.22
N ASP A 97 4.81 -18.49 -2.42
CA ASP A 97 4.53 -19.51 -3.42
C ASP A 97 5.49 -20.72 -3.31
N GLY A 98 6.11 -20.95 -2.14
CA GLY A 98 6.89 -22.15 -1.88
C GLY A 98 8.24 -22.22 -2.61
N GLY A 99 8.83 -21.07 -2.96
CA GLY A 99 10.13 -20.97 -3.60
C GLY A 99 10.09 -20.83 -5.12
N ILE A 100 8.90 -20.77 -5.74
CA ILE A 100 8.75 -20.51 -7.17
C ILE A 100 9.39 -19.16 -7.53
N PRO A 101 10.38 -19.10 -8.44
CA PRO A 101 11.06 -17.87 -8.78
C PRO A 101 10.11 -16.78 -9.27
N CYS A 102 10.28 -15.57 -8.72
CA CYS A 102 9.54 -14.39 -9.15
C CYS A 102 10.55 -13.33 -9.62
N ASP A 103 10.41 -12.88 -10.87
CA ASP A 103 11.26 -11.82 -11.42
C ASP A 103 10.66 -10.43 -11.10
N TYR A 104 11.43 -9.59 -10.42
CA TYR A 104 11.02 -8.22 -10.08
C TYR A 104 10.76 -7.33 -11.31
N ARG A 105 11.28 -7.71 -12.49
CA ARG A 105 11.01 -7.01 -13.77
C ARG A 105 9.57 -7.21 -14.24
N ASN A 106 8.88 -8.24 -13.75
CA ASN A 106 7.46 -8.48 -14.00
C ASN A 106 6.54 -7.78 -12.99
N ILE A 107 7.09 -7.02 -12.05
CA ILE A 107 6.33 -6.31 -11.01
C ILE A 107 6.20 -4.83 -11.41
N ILE A 108 4.95 -4.36 -11.51
CA ILE A 108 4.62 -2.95 -11.74
C ILE A 108 3.83 -2.47 -10.52
N LEU A 109 4.29 -1.40 -9.88
CA LEU A 109 3.59 -0.79 -8.76
C LEU A 109 2.47 0.13 -9.28
N SER A 110 1.29 0.06 -8.66
CA SER A 110 0.12 0.88 -9.00
C SER A 110 -0.44 1.57 -7.75
N ASN A 111 -1.24 2.62 -7.95
CA ASN A 111 -1.95 3.30 -6.87
C ASN A 111 -3.19 2.50 -6.42
N GLY A 112 -2.94 1.34 -5.80
CA GLY A 112 -3.96 0.37 -5.48
C GLY A 112 -4.34 -0.52 -6.66
N ALA A 113 -5.12 -1.57 -6.37
CA ALA A 113 -5.50 -2.60 -7.35
C ALA A 113 -6.41 -2.05 -8.45
N THR A 114 -7.32 -1.13 -8.10
CA THR A 114 -8.29 -0.54 -9.04
C THR A 114 -7.60 0.10 -10.24
N ASP A 115 -6.53 0.88 -10.03
CA ASP A 115 -5.80 1.51 -11.13
C ASP A 115 -5.03 0.48 -11.96
N GLY A 116 -4.50 -0.58 -11.34
CA GLY A 116 -3.89 -1.70 -12.06
C GLY A 116 -4.88 -2.42 -12.99
N ILE A 117 -6.11 -2.66 -12.52
CA ILE A 117 -7.17 -3.29 -13.31
C ILE A 117 -7.58 -2.41 -14.48
N LYS A 118 -7.74 -1.09 -14.28
CA LYS A 118 -8.07 -0.15 -15.36
C LYS A 118 -7.03 -0.20 -16.47
N VAL A 119 -5.74 -0.10 -16.14
CA VAL A 119 -4.65 -0.17 -17.12
C VAL A 119 -4.68 -1.50 -17.89
N CYS A 120 -4.92 -2.62 -17.19
CA CYS A 120 -5.03 -3.92 -17.85
C CYS A 120 -6.24 -4.04 -18.77
N ALA A 121 -7.37 -3.43 -18.39
CA ALA A 121 -8.60 -3.43 -19.20
C ALA A 121 -8.45 -2.54 -20.44
N ASP A 122 -7.88 -1.34 -20.28
CA ASP A 122 -7.65 -0.39 -21.37
C ASP A 122 -6.71 -0.99 -22.42
N LEU A 123 -5.65 -1.67 -21.98
CA LEU A 123 -4.73 -2.37 -22.89
C LEU A 123 -5.42 -3.45 -23.73
N LYS A 124 -6.41 -4.16 -23.15
CA LYS A 124 -7.16 -5.22 -23.83
C LYS A 124 -8.28 -4.70 -24.73
N SER A 125 -8.84 -3.52 -24.43
CA SER A 125 -9.89 -2.89 -25.23
C SER A 125 -9.43 -2.61 -26.67
N CYS A 126 -8.13 -2.29 -26.84
CA CYS A 126 -7.51 -2.12 -28.16
C CYS A 126 -7.50 -3.38 -29.03
N TYR A 127 -7.77 -4.57 -28.47
CA TYR A 127 -7.69 -5.87 -29.17
C TYR A 127 -9.04 -6.61 -29.29
N PHE A 128 -10.19 -5.95 -29.05
CA PHE A 128 -11.53 -6.54 -29.20
C PHE A 128 -11.72 -7.87 -28.43
N PHE A 129 -11.24 -7.92 -27.19
CA PHE A 129 -11.38 -9.10 -26.33
C PHE A 129 -12.58 -8.98 -25.39
N SER A 130 -13.45 -9.99 -25.35
CA SER A 130 -14.46 -10.14 -24.29
C SER A 130 -13.79 -10.59 -22.99
N LEU A 131 -14.10 -9.91 -21.88
CA LEU A 131 -13.63 -10.29 -20.55
C LEU A 131 -14.68 -11.16 -19.86
N LEU A 132 -14.28 -12.36 -19.42
CA LEU A 132 -15.13 -13.18 -18.54
C LEU A 132 -15.05 -12.61 -17.12
N ILE A 133 -16.19 -12.18 -16.59
CA ILE A 133 -16.36 -11.74 -15.21
C ILE A 133 -17.16 -12.83 -14.48
N PRO A 134 -16.74 -13.27 -13.28
CA PRO A 134 -17.49 -14.25 -12.49
C PRO A 134 -18.87 -13.74 -12.06
#